data_AF-A0A929TTB5-F1
#
_entry.id   AF-A0A929TTB5-F1
#
_cell.length_a   1.000
_cell.length_b   1.000
_cell.length_c   1.000
_cell.angle_alpha   90.00
_cell.angle_beta   90.00
_cell.angle_gamma   90.00
#
_symmetry.space_group_name_H-M   'P 1'
#
loop_
_entity.id
_entity.type
_entity.pdbx_description
1 polymer ?
#
loop_
_entity_poly.entity_id
_entity_poly.type
_entity_poly.pdbx_seq_one_letter_code
_entity_poly.pdbx_strand_id
1 'polypeptide(L)'
;KWEFHAFRPQVIVVNLGTNDASYTRGVREREEQFFQKYAEFLRIVHTENPRAEIVCTLGVMDHQLMPEVRRAAKMLTETSFPVLVHEEQKMRPDELLGCDAHPSAQVHRRMAEALRTFLLKHTALGRK
;
A
#
# COMPACT_ATOMS: atom_id res chain seq x y z
N LYS A 1 16.32 15.46 -10.53
CA LYS A 1 15.24 15.42 -9.52
C LYS A 1 13.91 15.53 -10.25
N TRP A 2 12.84 14.94 -9.72
CA TRP A 2 11.49 15.05 -10.30
C TRP A 2 10.81 16.34 -9.83
N GLU A 3 10.02 16.98 -10.69
CA GLU A 3 9.26 18.20 -10.40
C GLU A 3 7.82 17.85 -9.98
N PHE A 4 7.57 17.69 -8.67
CA PHE A 4 6.27 17.23 -8.14
C PHE A 4 5.08 18.15 -8.46
N HIS A 5 5.34 19.42 -8.82
CA HIS A 5 4.26 20.33 -9.21
C HIS A 5 3.71 20.09 -10.62
N ALA A 6 4.44 19.37 -11.47
CA ALA A 6 4.00 19.05 -12.83
C ALA A 6 2.81 18.07 -12.85
N PHE A 7 2.64 17.27 -11.79
CA PHE A 7 1.50 16.37 -11.63
C PHE A 7 1.11 16.27 -10.15
N ARG A 8 -0.13 16.67 -9.82
CA ARG A 8 -0.65 16.63 -8.44
C ARG A 8 -1.75 15.57 -8.31
N PRO A 9 -1.44 14.36 -7.82
CA PRO A 9 -2.43 13.32 -7.65
C PRO A 9 -3.44 13.69 -6.55
N GLN A 10 -4.69 13.25 -6.72
CA GLN A 10 -5.69 13.28 -5.66
C GLN A 10 -5.48 12.12 -4.67
N VAL A 11 -5.06 10.96 -5.18
CA VAL A 11 -4.78 9.76 -4.39
C VAL A 11 -3.46 9.16 -4.85
N ILE A 12 -2.64 8.72 -3.89
CA ILE A 12 -1.42 7.95 -4.12
C ILE A 12 -1.63 6.56 -3.50
N VAL A 13 -1.45 5.52 -4.31
CA VAL A 13 -1.52 4.13 -3.86
C VAL A 13 -0.12 3.57 -3.71
N VAL A 14 0.23 3.10 -2.51
CA VAL A 14 1.53 2.51 -2.20
C VAL A 14 1.34 1.00 -2.01
N ASN A 15 1.89 0.20 -2.92
CA ASN A 15 1.86 -1.27 -2.85
C ASN A 15 3.28 -1.82 -2.70
N LEU A 16 3.78 -1.82 -1.46
CA LEU A 16 5.15 -2.23 -1.12
C LEU A 16 5.16 -3.07 0.16
N GLY A 17 6.13 -3.99 0.25
CA GLY A 17 6.32 -4.87 1.42
C GLY A 17 6.50 -6.35 1.07
N THR A 18 6.05 -6.82 -0.10
CA THR A 18 6.18 -8.25 -0.47
C THR A 18 7.64 -8.71 -0.52
N ASN A 19 8.53 -7.89 -1.09
CA ASN A 19 9.96 -8.23 -1.14
C ASN A 19 10.62 -8.10 0.24
N ASP A 20 10.22 -7.11 1.04
CA ASP A 20 10.69 -6.95 2.41
C ASP A 20 10.35 -8.19 3.25
N ALA A 21 9.16 -8.78 3.08
CA ALA A 21 8.79 -10.01 3.79
C ALA A 21 9.79 -11.17 3.53
N SER A 22 10.33 -11.25 2.31
CA SER A 22 11.37 -12.24 1.94
C SER A 22 12.70 -12.01 2.67
N TYR A 23 12.98 -10.78 3.08
CA TYR A 23 14.14 -10.38 3.88
C TYR A 23 13.88 -10.49 5.40
N THR A 24 12.74 -10.00 5.88
CA THR A 24 12.42 -9.95 7.30
C THR A 24 12.23 -11.35 7.88
N ARG A 25 11.53 -12.24 7.18
CA ARG A 25 11.30 -13.64 7.57
C ARG A 25 10.83 -13.83 9.03
N GLY A 26 9.97 -12.96 9.53
CA GLY A 26 9.47 -12.98 10.92
C GLY A 26 10.48 -12.50 11.97
N VAL A 27 11.66 -12.03 11.56
CA VAL A 27 12.65 -11.48 12.48
C VAL A 27 12.19 -10.09 12.92
N ARG A 28 11.72 -10.00 14.16
CA ARG A 28 11.14 -8.78 14.75
C ARG A 28 11.97 -7.51 14.55
N GLU A 29 13.29 -7.59 14.66
CA GLU A 29 14.18 -6.44 14.44
C GLU A 29 14.12 -5.93 12.99
N ARG A 30 14.01 -6.83 12.01
CA ARG A 30 13.91 -6.46 10.59
C ARG A 30 12.52 -5.92 10.25
N GLU A 31 11.47 -6.47 10.87
CA GLU A 31 10.11 -5.95 10.75
C GLU A 31 9.99 -4.54 11.36
N GLU A 32 10.69 -4.30 12.47
CA GLU A 32 10.83 -2.95 13.03
C GLU A 32 11.54 -2.00 12.06
N GLN A 33 12.65 -2.42 11.44
CA GLN A 33 13.33 -1.63 10.43
C GLN A 33 12.43 -1.31 9.23
N PHE A 34 11.67 -2.30 8.75
CA PHE A 34 10.67 -2.10 7.70
C PHE A 34 9.64 -1.05 8.11
N PHE A 35 9.05 -1.16 9.30
CA PHE A 35 8.10 -0.17 9.82
C PHE A 35 8.67 1.26 9.80
N GLN A 36 9.89 1.44 10.32
CA GLN A 36 10.52 2.77 10.40
C GLN A 36 10.74 3.35 9.00
N LYS A 37 11.25 2.54 8.06
CA LYS A 37 11.53 2.97 6.68
C LYS A 37 10.26 3.18 5.86
N TYR A 38 9.25 2.36 6.06
CA TYR A 38 7.95 2.53 5.43
C TYR A 38 7.30 3.84 5.91
N ALA A 39 7.33 4.12 7.21
CA ALA A 39 6.80 5.38 7.75
C ALA A 39 7.59 6.62 7.29
N GLU A 40 8.93 6.54 7.22
CA GLU A 40 9.78 7.58 6.64
C GLU A 40 9.39 7.86 5.18
N PHE A 41 9.23 6.80 4.38
CA PHE A 41 8.80 6.92 2.99
C PHE A 41 7.43 7.60 2.84
N LEU A 42 6.44 7.20 3.64
CA LEU A 42 5.11 7.83 3.60
C LEU A 42 5.16 9.33 3.97
N ARG A 43 6.04 9.74 4.89
CA ARG A 43 6.25 11.17 5.20
C ARG A 43 6.81 11.93 4.00
N ILE A 44 7.75 11.33 3.27
CA ILE A 44 8.29 11.93 2.03
C ILE A 44 7.16 12.07 0.99
N VAL A 45 6.39 11.00 0.76
CA VAL A 45 5.26 11.02 -0.17
C VAL A 45 4.27 12.14 0.17
N HIS A 46 3.91 12.28 1.45
CA HIS A 46 3.02 13.35 1.91
C HIS A 46 3.63 14.74 1.76
N THR A 47 4.91 14.92 2.13
CA THR A 47 5.59 16.22 2.05
C THR A 47 5.62 16.75 0.61
N GLU A 48 5.91 15.87 -0.36
CA GLU A 48 5.94 16.23 -1.77
C GLU A 48 4.52 16.35 -2.38
N ASN A 49 3.50 15.73 -1.75
CA ASN A 49 2.11 15.70 -2.22
C ASN A 49 1.11 16.00 -1.10
N PRO A 50 1.14 17.22 -0.50
CA PRO A 50 0.42 17.51 0.75
C PRO A 50 -1.10 17.45 0.64
N ARG A 51 -1.65 17.45 -0.58
CA ARG A 51 -3.10 17.36 -0.85
C ARG A 51 -3.57 15.95 -1.21
N ALA A 52 -2.65 15.02 -1.46
CA ALA A 52 -3.01 13.67 -1.86
C ALA A 52 -3.43 12.84 -0.65
N GLU A 53 -4.51 12.08 -0.80
CA GLU A 53 -4.81 10.99 0.12
C GLU A 53 -3.87 9.82 -0.16
N ILE A 54 -3.30 9.22 0.88
CA ILE A 54 -2.39 8.09 0.73
C ILE A 54 -3.12 6.81 1.12
N VAL A 55 -3.10 5.83 0.22
CA VAL A 55 -3.66 4.49 0.42
C VAL A 55 -2.53 3.48 0.38
N CYS A 56 -2.19 2.92 1.53
CA CYS A 56 -1.29 1.78 1.60
C CYS A 56 -2.07 0.51 1.27
N THR A 57 -1.59 -0.27 0.31
CA THR A 57 -2.19 -1.55 -0.06
C THR A 57 -1.15 -2.65 -0.09
N LEU A 58 -1.52 -3.85 0.35
CA LEU A 58 -0.64 -5.01 0.37
C LEU A 58 -1.51 -6.25 0.57
N GLY A 59 -1.05 -7.43 0.13
CA GLY A 59 -1.67 -8.69 0.52
C GLY A 59 -1.86 -9.74 -0.57
N VAL A 60 -1.82 -9.35 -1.84
CA VAL A 60 -2.14 -10.29 -2.93
C VAL A 60 -1.16 -11.47 -2.99
N MET A 61 0.13 -11.24 -2.73
CA MET A 61 1.15 -12.29 -2.68
C MET A 61 1.42 -12.75 -1.25
N ASP A 62 1.48 -11.82 -0.29
CA ASP A 62 1.88 -12.09 1.09
C ASP A 62 1.28 -11.06 2.06
N HIS A 63 0.93 -11.49 3.27
CA HIS A 63 0.33 -10.67 4.33
C HIS A 63 1.24 -10.43 5.54
N GLN A 64 2.44 -10.99 5.58
CA GLN A 64 3.30 -11.03 6.77
C GLN A 64 3.57 -9.64 7.33
N LEU A 65 3.83 -8.64 6.47
CA LEU A 65 4.13 -7.27 6.87
C LEU A 65 2.89 -6.35 6.94
N MET A 66 1.68 -6.88 6.80
CA MET A 66 0.45 -6.11 7.00
C MET A 66 0.36 -5.45 8.39
N PRO A 67 0.78 -6.09 9.50
CA PRO A 67 0.79 -5.45 10.81
C PRO A 67 1.66 -4.18 10.83
N GLU A 68 2.83 -4.20 10.21
CA GLU A 68 3.78 -3.08 10.16
C GLU A 68 3.24 -1.95 9.27
N VAL A 69 2.63 -2.29 8.13
CA VAL A 69 1.94 -1.32 7.25
C VAL A 69 0.81 -0.62 8.01
N ARG A 70 -0.03 -1.38 8.73
CA ARG A 70 -1.12 -0.83 9.57
C ARG A 70 -0.57 0.04 10.68
N ARG A 71 0.53 -0.36 11.32
CA ARG A 71 1.18 0.39 12.39
C ARG A 71 1.73 1.73 11.89
N ALA A 72 2.38 1.73 10.73
CA ALA A 72 2.88 2.95 10.10
C ALA A 72 1.74 3.91 9.73
N ALA A 73 0.68 3.40 9.10
CA ALA A 73 -0.49 4.19 8.74
C ALA A 73 -1.19 4.78 9.97
N LYS A 74 -1.34 4.00 11.05
CA LYS A 74 -1.92 4.47 12.31
C LYS A 74 -1.09 5.59 12.93
N MET A 75 0.22 5.40 13.07
CA MET A 75 1.14 6.40 13.64
C MET A 75 1.06 7.74 12.88
N LEU A 76 0.98 7.70 11.55
CA LEU A 76 0.91 8.92 10.72
C LEU A 76 -0.46 9.60 10.77
N THR A 77 -1.53 8.80 10.82
CA THR A 77 -2.91 9.31 10.95
C THR A 77 -3.12 10.01 12.29
N GLU A 78 -2.55 9.47 13.38
CA GLU A 78 -2.61 10.10 14.71
C GLU A 78 -1.82 11.41 14.80
N THR A 79 -0.82 11.61 13.93
CA THR A 79 0.09 12.74 14.05
C THR A 79 -0.25 13.94 13.18
N SER A 80 -0.78 13.81 11.95
CA SER A 80 -1.31 14.97 11.18
C SER A 80 -1.97 14.68 9.82
N PHE A 81 -1.76 13.53 9.15
CA PHE A 81 -2.35 13.32 7.82
C PHE A 81 -2.87 11.88 7.64
N PRO A 82 -4.15 11.72 7.26
CA PRO A 82 -4.81 10.42 7.23
C PRO A 82 -4.19 9.51 6.17
N VAL A 83 -3.79 8.32 6.60
CA VAL A 83 -3.31 7.24 5.74
C VAL A 83 -4.30 6.10 5.83
N LEU A 84 -4.86 5.70 4.69
CA LEU A 84 -5.81 4.60 4.59
C LEU A 84 -5.06 3.29 4.31
N VAL A 85 -5.64 2.17 4.75
CA VAL A 85 -5.10 0.83 4.50
C VAL A 85 -6.12 -0.01 3.75
N HIS A 86 -5.71 -0.53 2.58
CA HIS A 86 -6.46 -1.47 1.76
C HIS A 86 -5.75 -2.83 1.73
N GLU A 87 -6.29 -3.81 2.43
CA GLU A 87 -5.75 -5.17 2.41
C GLU A 87 -6.27 -5.93 1.19
N GLU A 88 -5.36 -6.35 0.32
CA GLU A 88 -5.69 -7.18 -0.84
C GLU A 88 -5.94 -8.62 -0.41
N GLN A 89 -6.94 -9.26 -1.02
CA GLN A 89 -7.13 -10.69 -0.86
C GLN A 89 -5.99 -11.45 -1.52
N LYS A 90 -5.35 -12.34 -0.74
CA LYS A 90 -4.30 -13.24 -1.22
C LYS A 90 -4.77 -14.05 -2.43
N MET A 91 -3.85 -14.32 -3.36
CA MET A 91 -4.13 -15.21 -4.49
C MET A 91 -4.66 -16.54 -3.99
N ARG A 92 -5.77 -17.00 -4.59
CA ARG A 92 -6.35 -18.29 -4.24
C ARG A 92 -5.62 -19.42 -4.97
N PRO A 93 -5.61 -20.65 -4.40
CA PRO A 93 -4.95 -21.79 -5.04
C PRO A 93 -5.50 -22.15 -6.44
N ASP A 94 -6.76 -21.80 -6.72
CA ASP A 94 -7.44 -22.01 -8.01
C ASP A 94 -7.20 -20.90 -9.04
N GLU A 95 -6.56 -19.78 -8.65
CA GLU A 95 -6.27 -18.68 -9.57
C GLU A 95 -5.06 -19.01 -10.46
N LEU A 96 -5.16 -18.68 -11.74
CA LEU A 96 -4.03 -18.72 -12.65
C LEU A 96 -2.95 -17.75 -12.17
N LEU A 97 -1.71 -18.24 -12.10
CA LEU A 97 -0.53 -17.43 -11.79
C LEU A 97 0.16 -16.96 -13.07
N GLY A 98 0.81 -15.81 -12.99
CA GLY A 98 1.76 -15.32 -13.96
C GLY A 98 3.15 -15.93 -13.77
N CYS A 99 4.16 -15.31 -14.38
CA CYS A 99 5.56 -15.74 -14.24
C CYS A 99 6.02 -15.68 -12.77
N ASP A 100 6.86 -16.63 -12.36
CA ASP A 100 7.41 -16.71 -11.00
C ASP A 100 6.35 -16.59 -9.88
N ALA A 101 5.19 -17.21 -10.09
CA ALA A 101 4.05 -17.18 -9.18
C ALA A 101 3.49 -15.77 -8.88
N HIS A 102 3.73 -14.79 -9.76
CA HIS A 102 3.15 -13.45 -9.64
C HIS A 102 1.66 -13.44 -10.02
N PRO A 103 0.91 -12.39 -9.65
CA PRO A 103 -0.46 -12.20 -10.11
C PRO A 103 -0.60 -12.28 -11.63
N SER A 104 -1.54 -13.10 -12.12
CA SER A 104 -1.92 -13.08 -13.54
C SER A 104 -2.77 -11.85 -13.88
N ALA A 105 -3.03 -11.63 -15.18
CA ALA A 105 -3.95 -10.58 -15.62
C ALA A 105 -5.35 -10.70 -15.01
N GLN A 106 -5.82 -11.93 -14.75
CA GLN A 106 -7.10 -12.17 -14.07
C GLN A 106 -7.05 -11.70 -12.61
N VAL A 107 -5.98 -12.02 -11.88
CA VAL A 107 -5.77 -11.57 -10.50
C VAL A 107 -5.65 -10.05 -10.44
N HIS A 108 -4.89 -9.44 -11.36
CA HIS A 108 -4.78 -7.99 -11.45
C HIS A 108 -6.14 -7.30 -11.68
N ARG A 109 -7.03 -7.88 -12.48
CA ARG A 109 -8.39 -7.34 -12.68
C ARG A 109 -9.19 -7.35 -11.38
N ARG A 110 -9.14 -8.46 -10.62
CA ARG A 110 -9.78 -8.56 -9.29
C ARG A 110 -9.24 -7.52 -8.31
N MET A 111 -7.91 -7.36 -8.24
CA MET A 111 -7.28 -6.34 -7.40
C MET A 111 -7.77 -4.94 -7.80
N ALA A 112 -7.80 -4.63 -9.09
CA ALA A 112 -8.27 -3.34 -9.59
C ALA A 112 -9.73 -3.05 -9.21
N GLU A 113 -10.61 -4.05 -9.28
CA GLU A 113 -12.02 -3.92 -8.85
C GLU A 113 -12.16 -3.68 -7.34
N ALA A 114 -11.39 -4.43 -6.52
CA ALA A 114 -11.36 -4.26 -5.08
C ALA A 114 -10.84 -2.86 -4.68
N LEU A 115 -9.69 -2.48 -5.23
CA LEU A 115 -9.10 -1.16 -4.99
C LEU A 115 -10.02 -0.04 -5.48
N ARG A 116 -10.61 -0.14 -6.68
CA ARG A 116 -11.58 0.85 -7.17
C ARG A 116 -12.74 1.02 -6.20
N THR A 117 -13.32 -0.07 -5.71
CA THR A 117 -14.42 -0.05 -4.75
C THR A 117 -13.99 0.62 -3.45
N PHE A 118 -12.80 0.28 -2.95
CA PHE A 118 -12.22 0.90 -1.76
C PHE A 118 -12.02 2.41 -1.93
N LEU A 119 -11.43 2.83 -3.05
CA LEU A 119 -11.14 4.23 -3.34
C LEU A 119 -12.42 5.06 -3.42
N LEU A 120 -13.43 4.59 -4.16
CA LEU A 120 -14.72 5.28 -4.26
C LEU A 120 -15.45 5.37 -2.91
N LYS A 121 -15.24 4.42 -2.00
CA LYS A 121 -15.91 4.44 -0.69
C LYS A 121 -15.20 5.34 0.33
N HIS A 122 -13.87 5.40 0.31
CA HIS A 122 -13.10 5.97 1.43
C HIS A 122 -12.31 7.24 1.09
N THR A 123 -12.18 7.59 -0.19
CA THR A 123 -11.41 8.77 -0.63
C THR A 123 -12.32 9.87 -1.20
N ALA A 124 -11.76 11.04 -1.45
CA ALA A 124 -12.43 12.15 -2.13
C ALA A 124 -12.89 11.80 -3.55
N LEU A 125 -12.37 10.74 -4.19
CA LEU A 125 -12.78 10.33 -5.54
C LEU A 125 -14.26 9.92 -5.62
N GLY A 126 -14.85 9.44 -4.54
CA GLY A 126 -16.26 9.03 -4.50
C GLY A 126 -17.24 10.10 -4.04
N ARG A 127 -16.75 11.24 -3.54
CA ARG A 127 -17.59 12.37 -3.13
C ARG A 127 -17.90 13.22 -4.36
N LYS A 128 -18.89 12.79 -5.15
CA LYS A 128 -19.49 13.57 -6.22
C LYS A 128 -20.89 14.02 -5.82
#